data_AF-A0A7W8DJZ4-F1
#
_entry.id   AF-A0A7W8DJZ4-F1
#
_cell.length_a   1.000
_cell.length_b   1.000
_cell.length_c   1.000
_cell.angle_alpha   90.00
_cell.angle_beta   90.00
_cell.angle_gamma   90.00
#
_symmetry.space_group_name_H-M   'P 1'
#
loop_
_entity.id
_entity.type
_entity.pdbx_description
1 polymer ?
#
loop_
_entity_poly.entity_id
_entity_poly.type
_entity_poly.pdbx_seq_one_letter_code
_entity_poly.pdbx_strand_id
1 'polypeptide(L)'
;MPVSEERQQELAKSLKRCSAETLAAAIRFDETKNLDELPAIILGVLERDAANPRPDGMASVTDDMKLVDDIGMDSFGMIEVVMTAEEVLGLTIATEEMGSISTLGDLKKFLRTKLGASHS
;
A
#
# COMPACT_ATOMS: atom_id res chain seq x y z
N MET A 1 -12.05 -13.74 11.98
CA MET A 1 -11.25 -14.84 12.57
C MET A 1 -9.88 -14.26 12.86
N PRO A 2 -9.20 -14.63 13.96
CA PRO A 2 -7.84 -14.17 14.19
C PRO A 2 -6.95 -14.63 13.04
N VAL A 3 -6.07 -13.74 12.56
CA VAL A 3 -5.09 -14.08 11.53
C VAL A 3 -4.14 -15.15 12.06
N SER A 4 -3.93 -16.21 11.28
CA SER A 4 -3.01 -17.29 11.62
C SER A 4 -1.59 -16.74 11.82
N GLU A 5 -0.84 -17.32 12.77
CA GLU A 5 0.54 -16.91 13.06
C GLU A 5 1.43 -16.91 11.82
N GLU A 6 1.25 -17.88 10.93
CA GLU A 6 1.98 -17.99 9.66
C GLU A 6 1.74 -16.75 8.77
N ARG A 7 0.48 -16.29 8.65
CA ARG A 7 0.15 -15.09 7.87
C ARG A 7 0.71 -13.83 8.52
N GLN A 8 0.71 -13.72 9.85
CA GLN A 8 1.34 -12.58 10.55
C GLN A 8 2.85 -12.53 10.28
N GLN A 9 3.52 -13.69 10.26
CA GLN A 9 4.94 -13.78 9.95
C GLN A 9 5.24 -13.38 8.50
N GLU A 10 4.42 -13.79 7.53
CA GLU A 10 4.56 -13.36 6.15
C GLU A 10 4.40 -11.84 6.02
N LEU A 11 3.33 -11.27 6.59
CA LEU A 11 3.13 -9.81 6.61
C LEU A 11 4.32 -9.07 7.25
N ALA A 12 4.87 -9.60 8.35
CA ALA A 12 6.04 -9.03 9.02
C ALA A 12 7.31 -9.10 8.16
N LYS A 13 7.47 -10.13 7.31
CA LYS A 13 8.59 -10.23 6.36
C LYS A 13 8.42 -9.23 5.22
N SER A 14 7.24 -9.16 4.62
CA SER A 14 6.90 -8.23 3.53
C SER A 14 7.09 -6.77 3.96
N LEU A 15 6.71 -6.45 5.20
CA LEU A 15 6.72 -5.09 5.75
C LEU A 15 7.91 -4.85 6.69
N LYS A 16 8.97 -5.67 6.63
CA LYS A 16 10.12 -5.62 7.57
C LYS A 16 10.81 -4.25 7.68
N ARG A 17 10.75 -3.43 6.62
CA ARG A 17 11.34 -2.08 6.58
C ARG A 17 10.31 -0.96 6.73
N CYS A 18 9.03 -1.30 6.89
CA CYS A 18 7.97 -0.34 7.17
C CYS A 18 7.85 -0.09 8.68
N SER A 19 7.04 0.89 9.05
CA SER A 19 6.75 1.18 10.45
C SER A 19 5.90 0.08 11.11
N ALA A 20 5.94 0.03 12.45
CA ALA A 20 5.06 -0.86 13.22
C ALA A 20 3.57 -0.57 12.97
N GLU A 21 3.23 0.69 12.66
CA GLU A 21 1.85 1.09 12.34
C GLU A 21 1.38 0.47 11.03
N THR A 22 2.24 0.43 10.00
CA THR A 22 1.96 -0.23 8.72
C THR A 22 1.70 -1.72 8.89
N LEU A 23 2.53 -2.41 9.69
CA LEU A 23 2.33 -3.84 9.98
C LEU A 23 1.05 -4.08 10.76
N ALA A 24 0.78 -3.27 11.78
CA ALA A 24 -0.45 -3.39 12.56
C ALA A 24 -1.69 -3.16 11.70
N ALA A 25 -1.66 -2.20 10.78
CA ALA A 25 -2.73 -1.96 9.83
C ALA A 25 -2.94 -3.14 8.87
N ALA A 26 -1.86 -3.74 8.36
CA ALA A 26 -1.93 -4.94 7.53
C ALA A 26 -2.55 -6.13 8.27
N ILE A 27 -2.20 -6.35 9.54
CA ILE A 27 -2.79 -7.41 10.36
C ILE A 27 -4.29 -7.14 10.58
N ARG A 28 -4.66 -5.91 10.98
CA ARG A 28 -6.06 -5.52 11.16
C ARG A 28 -6.86 -5.65 9.86
N PHE A 29 -6.29 -5.26 8.73
CA PHE A 29 -6.89 -5.44 7.42
C PHE A 29 -7.14 -6.92 7.16
N ASP A 30 -6.16 -7.79 7.41
CA ASP A 30 -6.31 -9.22 7.13
C ASP A 30 -7.42 -9.84 7.99
N GLU A 31 -7.52 -9.46 9.27
CA GLU A 31 -8.55 -9.90 10.22
C GLU A 31 -9.97 -9.43 9.89
N THR A 32 -10.10 -8.17 9.45
CA THR A 32 -11.40 -7.47 9.35
C THR A 32 -11.86 -7.19 7.93
N LYS A 33 -10.94 -7.26 6.96
CA LYS A 33 -11.08 -6.72 5.60
C LYS A 33 -11.55 -5.26 5.57
N ASN A 34 -11.25 -4.49 6.63
CA ASN A 34 -11.61 -3.09 6.72
C ASN A 34 -10.74 -2.23 5.78
N LEU A 35 -11.37 -1.66 4.76
CA LEU A 35 -10.69 -0.79 3.78
C LEU A 35 -10.14 0.51 4.38
N ASP A 36 -10.55 0.88 5.59
CA ASP A 36 -10.03 2.06 6.29
C ASP A 36 -8.60 1.85 6.82
N GLU A 37 -8.09 0.61 6.83
CA GLU A 37 -6.69 0.31 7.13
C GLU A 37 -5.76 0.54 5.92
N LEU A 38 -6.30 0.58 4.70
CA LEU A 38 -5.50 0.72 3.47
C LEU A 38 -4.60 1.95 3.45
N PRO A 39 -5.03 3.16 3.87
CA PRO A 39 -4.17 4.33 3.83
C PRO A 39 -2.89 4.16 4.63
N ALA A 40 -2.95 3.55 5.82
CA ALA A 40 -1.77 3.32 6.66
C ALA A 40 -0.80 2.31 6.03
N ILE A 41 -1.33 1.28 5.36
CA ILE A 41 -0.54 0.30 4.62
C ILE A 41 0.16 0.97 3.43
N ILE A 42 -0.62 1.67 2.59
CA ILE A 42 -0.14 2.33 1.37
C ILE A 42 0.92 3.38 1.68
N LEU A 43 0.67 4.26 2.66
CA LEU A 43 1.62 5.31 3.02
C LEU A 43 2.94 4.73 3.55
N GLY A 44 2.89 3.68 4.36
CA GLY A 44 4.10 3.03 4.86
C GLY A 44 4.92 2.33 3.79
N VAL A 45 4.27 1.71 2.80
CA VAL A 45 4.95 1.07 1.67
C VAL A 45 5.54 2.14 0.73
N LEU A 46 4.80 3.21 0.44
CA LEU A 46 5.32 4.35 -0.33
C LEU A 46 6.54 4.98 0.36
N GLU A 47 6.52 5.13 1.69
CA GLU A 47 7.65 5.70 2.44
C GLU A 47 8.90 4.84 2.36
N ARG A 48 8.72 3.51 2.36
CA ARG A 48 9.80 2.54 2.23
C ARG A 48 10.48 2.60 0.87
N ASP A 49 9.70 2.70 -0.21
CA ASP A 49 10.18 2.55 -1.59
C ASP A 49 10.36 3.88 -2.33
N ALA A 50 10.09 5.02 -1.68
CA ALA A 50 10.35 6.33 -2.24
C ALA A 50 11.84 6.49 -2.56
N ALA A 51 12.15 6.67 -3.85
CA ALA A 51 13.52 6.87 -4.31
C ALA A 51 14.08 8.23 -3.81
N ASN A 52 13.21 9.22 -3.69
CA ASN A 52 13.53 10.55 -3.16
C ASN A 52 12.52 10.93 -2.07
N PRO A 53 12.68 10.43 -0.83
CA PRO A 53 11.70 10.64 0.23
C PRO A 53 11.58 12.13 0.60
N ARG A 54 10.35 12.55 0.90
CA ARG A 54 10.06 13.92 1.33
C ARG A 54 10.72 14.20 2.68
N PRO A 55 11.29 15.39 2.90
CA PRO A 55 11.92 15.75 4.18
C PRO A 55 10.92 15.86 5.33
N ASP A 56 9.65 16.15 5.04
CA ASP A 56 8.54 16.24 6.02
C ASP A 56 7.87 14.87 6.27
N GLY A 57 8.32 13.81 5.60
CA GLY A 57 7.73 12.47 5.67
C GLY A 57 6.34 12.37 5.05
N MET A 58 5.61 11.31 5.42
CA MET A 58 4.28 11.01 4.86
C MET A 58 3.09 11.61 5.62
N ALA A 59 3.30 12.24 6.78
CA ALA A 59 2.22 12.72 7.64
C ALA A 59 1.36 13.82 6.98
N SER A 60 1.97 14.65 6.13
CA SER A 60 1.33 15.79 5.46
C SER A 60 0.90 15.48 4.02
N VAL A 61 0.89 14.20 3.60
CA VAL A 61 0.54 13.82 2.22
C VAL A 61 -0.98 13.84 2.03
N THR A 62 -1.43 14.43 0.91
CA THR A 62 -2.84 14.48 0.52
C THR A 62 -3.11 13.66 -0.73
N ASP A 63 -4.38 13.37 -1.02
CA ASP A 63 -4.79 12.55 -2.15
C ASP A 63 -4.45 13.18 -3.51
N ASP A 64 -4.37 14.51 -3.60
CA ASP A 64 -4.02 15.24 -4.83
C ASP A 64 -2.53 15.19 -5.18
N MET A 65 -1.66 14.76 -4.25
CA MET A 65 -0.22 14.69 -4.47
C MET A 65 0.13 13.58 -5.47
N LYS A 66 0.99 13.93 -6.43
CA LYS A 66 1.51 13.01 -7.43
C LYS A 66 2.55 12.07 -6.82
N LEU A 67 2.44 10.79 -7.13
CA LEU A 67 3.34 9.77 -6.59
C LEU A 67 4.80 10.03 -6.99
N VAL A 68 5.04 10.39 -8.24
CA VAL A 68 6.40 10.65 -8.74
C VAL A 68 6.89 12.04 -8.34
N ASP A 69 6.11 13.07 -8.66
CA ASP A 69 6.55 14.47 -8.56
C ASP A 69 6.56 15.00 -7.11
N ASP A 70 5.52 14.69 -6.32
CA ASP A 70 5.36 15.23 -4.96
C ASP A 70 5.87 14.27 -3.88
N ILE A 71 5.67 12.95 -4.07
CA ILE A 71 6.01 11.92 -3.09
C ILE A 71 7.43 11.37 -3.31
N GLY A 72 7.95 11.48 -4.54
CA GLY A 72 9.31 11.05 -4.88
C GLY A 72 9.44 9.58 -5.23
N MET A 73 8.36 8.97 -5.72
CA MET A 73 8.39 7.63 -6.30
C MET A 73 9.11 7.63 -7.65
N ASP A 74 9.73 6.51 -7.98
CA ASP A 74 10.18 6.20 -9.33
C ASP A 74 9.34 5.06 -9.93
N SER A 75 9.43 4.87 -11.25
CA SER A 75 8.91 3.72 -11.98
C SER A 75 9.20 2.37 -11.31
N PHE A 76 10.42 2.15 -10.79
CA PHE A 76 10.75 0.89 -10.12
C PHE A 76 10.09 0.79 -8.74
N GLY A 77 10.13 1.87 -7.96
CA GLY A 77 9.49 1.91 -6.64
C GLY A 77 7.97 1.70 -6.73
N MET A 78 7.33 2.19 -7.79
CA MET A 78 5.90 1.93 -8.06
C MET A 78 5.60 0.43 -8.25
N ILE A 79 6.49 -0.31 -8.92
CA ILE A 79 6.35 -1.75 -9.09
C ILE A 79 6.52 -2.45 -7.73
N GLU A 80 7.53 -2.09 -6.93
CA GLU A 80 7.73 -2.67 -5.60
C GLU A 80 6.54 -2.40 -4.65
N VAL A 81 5.98 -1.19 -4.72
CA VAL A 81 4.78 -0.81 -3.95
C VAL A 81 3.60 -1.70 -4.34
N VAL A 82 3.37 -1.91 -5.64
CA VAL A 82 2.28 -2.75 -6.14
C VAL A 82 2.49 -4.22 -5.74
N MET A 83 3.69 -4.77 -5.94
CA MET A 83 3.98 -6.16 -5.56
C MET A 83 3.79 -6.39 -4.06
N THR A 84 4.20 -5.43 -3.22
CA THR A 84 3.99 -5.49 -1.78
C THR A 84 2.51 -5.38 -1.43
N ALA A 85 1.76 -4.50 -2.11
CA ALA A 85 0.33 -4.38 -1.92
C ALA A 85 -0.41 -5.67 -2.33
N GLU A 86 -0.04 -6.32 -3.42
CA GLU A 86 -0.58 -7.63 -3.83
C GLU A 86 -0.36 -8.69 -2.75
N GLU A 87 0.86 -8.81 -2.23
CA GLU A 87 1.23 -9.79 -1.20
C GLU A 87 0.50 -9.56 0.13
N VAL A 88 0.44 -8.29 0.57
CA VAL A 88 -0.18 -7.88 1.84
C VAL A 88 -1.69 -7.96 1.78
N LEU A 89 -2.30 -7.53 0.68
CA LEU A 89 -3.76 -7.43 0.53
C LEU A 89 -4.38 -8.69 -0.08
N GLY A 90 -3.57 -9.60 -0.62
CA GLY A 90 -4.02 -10.85 -1.23
C GLY A 90 -4.77 -10.64 -2.54
N LEU A 91 -4.32 -9.67 -3.35
CA LEU A 91 -4.96 -9.29 -4.62
C LEU A 91 -3.97 -9.41 -5.78
N THR A 92 -4.48 -9.29 -7.01
CA THR A 92 -3.65 -9.27 -8.22
C THR A 92 -3.94 -8.01 -9.05
N ILE A 93 -2.89 -7.34 -9.50
CA ILE A 93 -2.93 -6.09 -10.25
C ILE A 93 -2.26 -6.31 -11.60
N ALA A 94 -3.00 -6.05 -12.68
CA ALA A 94 -2.42 -6.09 -14.02
C ALA A 94 -1.56 -4.84 -14.26
N THR A 95 -0.41 -5.01 -14.94
CA THR A 95 0.51 -3.90 -15.26
C THR A 95 -0.17 -2.79 -16.06
N GLU A 96 -1.10 -3.15 -16.95
CA GLU A 96 -1.90 -2.21 -17.74
C GLU A 96 -2.78 -1.28 -16.89
N GLU A 97 -3.19 -1.70 -15.69
CA GLU A 97 -3.99 -0.88 -14.78
C GLU A 97 -3.15 0.15 -14.02
N MET A 98 -1.84 -0.11 -13.87
CA MET A 98 -0.92 0.83 -13.21
C MET A 98 -0.78 2.15 -13.97
N GLY A 99 -0.97 2.14 -15.29
CA GLY A 99 -0.85 3.33 -16.13
C GLY A 99 -1.86 4.44 -15.81
N SER A 100 -2.93 4.12 -15.09
CA SER A 100 -3.95 5.10 -14.66
C SER A 100 -3.64 5.72 -13.29
N ILE A 101 -2.60 5.26 -12.59
CA ILE A 101 -2.30 5.68 -11.22
C ILE A 101 -1.28 6.82 -11.27
N SER A 102 -1.74 8.05 -11.01
CA SER A 102 -0.88 9.25 -11.02
C SER A 102 -0.72 9.89 -9.65
N THR A 103 -1.79 9.87 -8.83
CA THR A 103 -1.84 10.48 -7.51
C THR A 103 -2.00 9.46 -6.40
N LEU A 104 -1.76 9.87 -5.15
CA LEU A 104 -2.06 9.03 -3.99
C LEU A 104 -3.55 8.65 -3.93
N GLY A 105 -4.44 9.59 -4.27
CA GLY A 105 -5.88 9.37 -4.33
C GLY A 105 -6.24 8.29 -5.35
N ASP A 106 -5.61 8.32 -6.53
CA ASP A 106 -5.80 7.29 -7.57
C ASP A 106 -5.41 5.91 -7.05
N LEU A 107 -4.24 5.79 -6.41
CA LEU A 107 -3.76 4.52 -5.86
C LEU A 107 -4.72 3.97 -4.78
N LYS A 108 -5.12 4.80 -3.82
CA LYS A 108 -6.08 4.40 -2.77
C LYS A 108 -7.42 3.97 -3.36
N LYS A 109 -7.94 4.74 -4.31
CA LYS A 109 -9.23 4.45 -4.98
C LYS A 109 -9.14 3.17 -5.80
N PHE A 110 -8.04 2.97 -6.52
CA PHE A 110 -7.77 1.78 -7.30
C PHE A 110 -7.78 0.53 -6.41
N LEU A 111 -7.02 0.53 -5.31
CA LEU A 111 -6.95 -0.61 -4.38
C LEU A 111 -8.30 -0.88 -3.70
N ARG A 112 -9.03 0.16 -3.26
CA ARG A 112 -10.41 -0.01 -2.74
C ARG A 112 -11.33 -0.66 -3.77
N THR A 113 -11.27 -0.22 -5.02
CA THR A 113 -12.10 -0.75 -6.11
C THR A 113 -11.77 -2.21 -6.39
N LYS A 114 -10.48 -2.56 -6.44
CA LYS A 114 -10.02 -3.94 -6.61
C LYS A 114 -10.53 -4.86 -5.53
N LEU A 115 -10.38 -4.47 -4.27
CA LEU A 115 -10.83 -5.25 -3.13
C LEU A 115 -12.36 -5.39 -3.07
N GLY A 116 -13.11 -4.36 -3.50
CA GLY A 116 -14.56 -4.43 -3.62
C GLY A 116 -15.04 -5.34 -4.77
N ALA A 117 -14.32 -5.34 -5.91
CA ALA A 117 -14.67 -6.14 -7.09
C ALA A 117 -14.35 -7.63 -6.92
N SER A 118 -13.29 -7.98 -6.18
CA SER A 118 -12.89 -9.37 -5.92
C SER A 118 -13.80 -10.11 -4.91
N HIS A 119 -14.77 -9.42 -4.30
CA HIS A 119 -15.71 -9.96 -3.32
C HIS A 119 -17.16 -10.07 -3.84
N SER A 120 -17.38 -9.91 -5.15
CA SER A 120 -18.69 -10.06 -5.81
C SER A 120 -18.87 -11.44 -6.46
#